data_AF-A0A293LDN7-F1
#
_entry.id   AF-A0A293LDN7-F1
#
_cell.length_a   1.000
_cell.length_b   1.000
_cell.length_c   1.000
_cell.angle_alpha   90.00
_cell.angle_beta   90.00
_cell.angle_gamma   90.00
#
_symmetry.space_group_name_H-M   'P 1'
#
loop_
_entity.id
_entity.type
_entity.pdbx_description
1 polymer ?
#
loop_
_entity_poly.entity_id
_entity_poly.type
_entity_poly.pdbx_seq_one_letter_code
_entity_poly.pdbx_strand_id
1 'polypeptide(L)'
;MKYHNNAAVCSRASTSSQIQDDLDNMSLDEAGQATPLSMPDYEFQHQVLKNLLVLRLAVKQQSEILSNLPYNRIAADVVPLLVEEPFRTVAKLEEFDQGLTAENEKQLVQELAILGGNTVKAAVKRILCHVLGDELAQHYSWEGRKGKEKFLDLKLAGIILRSVHSHRKLSTATDFDIEKEVKEWLRHAKERLHHAKQKATTKQTK
;
A
#
# COMPACT_ATOMS: atom_id res chain seq x y z
N MET A 1 32.48 11.00 14.16
CA MET A 1 31.79 11.58 15.33
C MET A 1 30.44 12.10 14.86
N LYS A 2 29.40 11.28 14.99
CA LYS A 2 28.37 11.30 16.06
C LYS A 2 27.29 12.38 15.83
N TYR A 3 26.21 11.88 15.21
CA TYR A 3 24.79 12.24 15.29
C TYR A 3 24.41 13.40 16.22
N HIS A 4 23.69 14.39 15.66
CA HIS A 4 22.84 15.28 16.44
C HIS A 4 21.37 14.92 16.16
N ASN A 5 20.74 14.44 17.21
CA ASN A 5 19.32 14.18 17.37
C ASN A 5 18.52 15.48 17.15
N ASN A 6 17.51 15.42 16.28
CA ASN A 6 16.47 16.45 16.21
C ASN A 6 15.27 15.97 17.04
N ALA A 7 15.28 16.33 18.32
CA ALA A 7 14.19 16.03 19.25
C ALA A 7 13.28 17.26 19.39
N ALA A 8 12.03 17.06 18.95
CA ALA A 8 10.80 17.66 19.46
C ALA A 8 10.91 19.03 20.18
N VAL A 9 10.64 20.10 19.43
CA VAL A 9 10.07 21.33 20.01
C VAL A 9 8.57 21.09 20.10
N CYS A 10 8.11 20.53 21.22
CA CYS A 10 6.70 20.54 21.59
C CYS A 10 6.47 21.61 22.65
N SER A 11 5.47 22.44 22.38
CA SER A 11 5.13 23.70 23.03
C SER A 11 4.89 23.55 24.52
N ARG A 12 5.61 24.36 25.30
CA ARG A 12 5.62 24.43 26.77
C ARG A 12 4.42 25.20 27.34
N ALA A 13 3.30 25.28 26.61
CA ALA A 13 2.17 26.15 26.95
C ALA A 13 1.13 25.52 27.90
N SER A 14 1.12 24.18 28.07
CA SER A 14 0.08 23.53 28.87
C SER A 14 0.36 23.50 30.38
N THR A 15 1.60 23.71 30.83
CA THR A 15 1.94 23.60 32.27
C THR A 15 1.59 24.86 33.06
N SER A 16 1.39 26.01 32.39
CA SER A 16 1.12 27.28 33.09
C SER A 16 -0.34 27.46 33.48
N SER A 17 -1.31 26.81 32.80
CA SER A 17 -2.72 26.97 33.17
C SER A 17 -3.13 26.06 34.32
N GLN A 18 -2.53 24.87 34.46
CA GLN A 18 -2.84 23.96 35.57
C GLN A 18 -2.29 24.41 36.92
N ILE A 19 -1.20 25.20 36.94
CA ILE A 19 -0.65 25.75 38.19
C ILE A 19 -1.46 26.98 38.66
N GLN A 20 -2.14 27.68 37.75
CA GLN A 20 -2.94 28.84 38.11
C GLN A 20 -4.26 28.45 38.77
N ASP A 21 -4.87 27.33 38.35
CA ASP A 21 -6.12 26.81 38.92
C ASP A 21 -5.96 26.32 40.38
N ASP A 22 -4.73 25.96 40.80
CA ASP A 22 -4.44 25.52 42.17
C ASP A 22 -4.27 26.67 43.18
N LEU A 23 -4.03 27.91 42.73
CA LEU A 23 -3.78 29.07 43.61
C LEU A 23 -5.03 29.85 44.00
N ASP A 24 -6.13 29.69 43.26
CA ASP A 24 -7.39 30.40 43.54
C ASP A 24 -8.30 29.65 44.53
N ASN A 25 -7.86 28.50 45.05
CA ASN A 25 -8.63 27.68 45.99
C ASN A 25 -7.96 27.66 47.38
N MET A 26 -7.81 28.83 47.99
CA MET A 26 -7.39 28.99 49.39
C MET A 26 -8.35 29.93 50.13
N SER A 27 -9.09 29.40 51.10
CA SER A 27 -9.73 30.18 52.16
C SER A 27 -9.23 29.68 53.52
N LEU A 28 -8.93 30.61 54.43
CA LEU A 28 -8.51 30.32 55.79
C LEU A 28 -9.73 30.41 56.71
N ASP A 29 -10.02 29.33 57.42
CA ASP A 29 -10.91 29.27 58.56
C ASP A 29 -10.17 29.71 59.85
N GLU A 30 -10.90 30.29 60.81
CA GLU A 30 -10.35 30.94 62.03
C GLU A 30 -9.51 30.03 62.96
N ALA A 31 -9.35 28.73 62.63
CA ALA A 31 -8.53 27.78 63.40
C ALA A 31 -7.26 27.29 62.67
N GLY A 32 -6.99 27.73 61.44
CA GLY A 32 -5.68 27.53 60.78
C GLY A 32 -5.33 26.08 60.40
N GLN A 33 -6.30 25.23 60.06
CA GLN A 33 -6.02 23.88 59.51
C GLN A 33 -6.48 23.77 58.05
N ALA A 34 -5.57 23.37 57.16
CA ALA A 34 -5.88 23.17 55.75
C ALA A 34 -6.83 21.98 55.55
N THR A 35 -8.10 22.26 55.28
CA THR A 35 -9.06 21.27 54.81
C THR A 35 -9.08 21.27 53.28
N PRO A 36 -9.06 20.10 52.59
CA PRO A 36 -9.22 20.07 51.14
C PRO A 36 -10.59 20.68 50.80
N LEU A 37 -10.61 21.71 49.95
CA LEU A 37 -11.84 22.31 49.46
C LEU A 37 -12.66 21.23 48.75
N SER A 38 -13.67 20.71 49.46
CA SER A 38 -14.66 19.81 48.90
C SER A 38 -15.44 20.62 47.87
N MET A 39 -15.11 20.42 46.60
CA MET A 39 -15.86 20.96 45.48
C MET A 39 -17.36 20.63 45.69
N PRO A 40 -18.26 21.62 45.64
CA PRO A 40 -19.69 21.37 45.74
C PRO A 40 -20.14 20.31 44.73
N ASP A 41 -21.04 19.42 45.13
CA ASP A 41 -21.47 18.28 44.30
C ASP A 41 -21.92 18.70 42.88
N TYR A 42 -22.55 19.86 42.74
CA TYR A 42 -23.00 20.37 41.44
C TYR A 42 -21.85 20.71 40.50
N GLU A 43 -20.71 21.17 41.04
CA GLU A 43 -19.55 21.58 40.29
C GLU A 43 -18.76 20.34 39.82
N PHE A 44 -18.66 19.33 40.68
CA PHE A 44 -18.15 18.01 40.30
C PHE A 44 -19.01 17.38 39.20
N GLN A 45 -20.34 17.38 39.37
CA GLN A 45 -21.27 16.86 38.35
C GLN A 45 -21.12 17.59 37.01
N HIS A 46 -21.03 18.92 37.04
CA HIS A 46 -20.85 19.73 35.84
C HIS A 46 -19.52 19.41 35.14
N GLN A 47 -18.44 19.26 35.90
CA GLN A 47 -17.13 18.90 35.36
C GLN A 47 -17.12 17.49 34.76
N VAL A 48 -17.79 16.52 35.41
CA VAL A 48 -17.97 15.16 34.88
C VAL A 48 -18.75 15.19 33.57
N LEU A 49 -19.89 15.91 33.51
CA LEU A 49 -20.70 16.03 32.30
C LEU A 49 -19.93 16.68 31.15
N LYS A 50 -19.16 17.74 31.43
CA LYS A 50 -18.28 18.39 30.46
C LYS A 50 -17.25 17.39 29.92
N ASN A 51 -16.58 16.65 30.79
CA ASN A 51 -15.60 15.63 30.39
C ASN A 51 -16.24 14.51 29.55
N LEU A 52 -17.43 14.02 29.94
CA LEU A 52 -18.17 13.02 29.16
C LEU A 52 -18.58 13.52 27.78
N LEU A 53 -18.96 14.79 27.67
CA LEU A 53 -19.28 15.40 26.38
C LEU A 53 -18.04 15.47 25.48
N VAL A 54 -16.90 15.92 26.02
CA VAL A 54 -15.63 15.94 25.28
C VAL A 54 -15.24 14.53 24.82
N LEU A 55 -15.34 13.53 25.69
CA LEU A 55 -15.05 12.14 25.34
C LEU A 55 -15.99 11.60 24.25
N ARG A 56 -17.29 11.89 24.35
CA ARG A 56 -18.27 11.50 23.32
C ARG A 56 -17.93 12.11 21.96
N LEU A 57 -17.55 13.38 21.93
CA LEU A 57 -17.15 14.08 20.71
C LEU A 57 -15.87 13.46 20.12
N ALA A 58 -14.87 13.18 20.95
CA ALA A 58 -13.62 12.54 20.53
C ALA A 58 -13.87 11.14 19.93
N VAL A 59 -14.71 10.31 20.56
CA VAL A 59 -15.07 8.98 20.04
C VAL A 59 -15.80 9.09 18.69
N LYS A 60 -16.71 10.06 18.55
CA LYS A 60 -17.40 10.29 17.27
C LYS A 60 -16.42 10.67 16.16
N GLN A 61 -15.50 11.60 16.44
CA GLN A 61 -14.47 12.01 15.49
C GLN A 61 -13.57 10.83 15.10
N GLN A 62 -13.18 9.98 16.05
CA GLN A 62 -12.39 8.78 15.76
C GLN A 62 -13.16 7.80 14.85
N SER A 63 -14.46 7.61 15.08
CA SER A 63 -15.32 6.80 14.20
C SER A 63 -15.34 7.34 12.77
N GLU A 64 -15.48 8.65 12.60
CA GLU A 64 -15.47 9.32 11.29
C GLU A 64 -14.11 9.19 10.58
N ILE A 65 -13.00 9.30 11.32
CA ILE A 65 -11.66 9.07 10.76
C ILE A 65 -11.54 7.63 10.29
N LEU A 66 -11.91 6.66 11.12
CA LEU A 66 -11.86 5.24 10.77
C LEU A 66 -12.75 4.91 9.56
N SER A 67 -13.92 5.53 9.42
CA SER A 67 -14.80 5.33 8.25
C SER A 67 -14.25 5.94 6.96
N ASN A 68 -13.45 7.01 7.06
CA ASN A 68 -12.88 7.69 5.90
C ASN A 68 -11.50 7.16 5.49
N LEU A 69 -10.87 6.31 6.31
CA LEU A 69 -9.68 5.60 5.87
C LEU A 69 -10.08 4.69 4.70
N PRO A 70 -9.33 4.69 3.57
CA PRO A 70 -9.52 3.69 2.55
C PRO A 70 -9.32 2.34 3.23
N TYR A 71 -10.43 1.60 3.36
CA TYR A 71 -10.47 0.31 4.01
C TYR A 71 -9.26 -0.50 3.53
N ASN A 72 -8.43 -0.95 4.48
CA ASN A 72 -7.26 -1.76 4.18
C ASN A 72 -7.76 -2.94 3.34
N ARG A 73 -7.35 -3.01 2.06
CA ARG A 73 -7.80 -3.94 0.99
C ARG A 73 -7.64 -5.44 1.28
N ILE A 74 -7.51 -5.83 2.54
CA ILE A 74 -7.12 -7.16 2.99
C ILE A 74 -8.31 -7.93 3.61
N ALA A 75 -9.49 -7.33 3.77
CA ALA A 75 -10.66 -8.04 4.30
C ALA A 75 -11.94 -7.78 3.49
N ALA A 76 -12.59 -8.86 3.07
CA ALA A 76 -13.99 -8.88 2.64
C ALA A 76 -14.37 -8.16 1.33
N ASP A 77 -13.66 -8.49 0.24
CA ASP A 77 -14.34 -8.87 -1.00
C ASP A 77 -13.36 -9.78 -1.76
N VAL A 78 -13.77 -11.02 -2.05
CA VAL A 78 -12.99 -11.89 -2.94
C VAL A 78 -13.22 -11.33 -4.34
N VAL A 79 -12.52 -10.24 -4.66
CA VAL A 79 -12.48 -9.68 -5.99
C VAL A 79 -11.98 -10.81 -6.90
N PRO A 80 -12.80 -11.30 -7.85
CA PRO A 80 -12.37 -12.38 -8.73
C PRO A 80 -11.08 -11.98 -9.42
N LEU A 81 -10.10 -12.87 -9.39
CA LEU A 81 -8.82 -12.67 -10.04
C LEU A 81 -9.06 -12.63 -11.54
N LEU A 82 -8.62 -11.56 -12.23
CA LEU A 82 -8.78 -11.48 -13.68
C LEU A 82 -7.85 -12.46 -14.39
N VAL A 83 -6.69 -12.73 -13.78
CA VAL A 83 -5.68 -13.64 -14.32
C VAL A 83 -5.43 -14.75 -13.30
N GLU A 84 -6.16 -15.86 -13.46
CA GLU A 84 -5.99 -17.06 -12.61
C GLU A 84 -4.72 -17.84 -12.95
N GLU A 85 -4.40 -17.93 -14.24
CA GLU A 85 -3.22 -18.63 -14.73
C GLU A 85 -2.46 -17.81 -15.77
N PRO A 86 -1.12 -17.98 -15.86
CA PRO A 86 -0.33 -17.32 -16.87
C PRO A 86 -0.74 -17.75 -18.29
N PHE A 87 -0.85 -16.78 -19.20
CA PHE A 87 -1.13 -17.04 -20.60
C PHE A 87 0.06 -17.75 -21.27
N ARG A 88 -0.24 -18.82 -22.02
CA ARG A 88 0.76 -19.64 -22.72
C ARG A 88 0.69 -19.55 -24.25
N THR A 89 -0.36 -18.94 -24.78
CA THR A 89 -0.60 -18.80 -26.22
C THR A 89 -0.91 -17.36 -26.59
N VAL A 90 -0.42 -16.92 -27.75
CA VAL A 90 -0.62 -15.56 -28.28
C VAL A 90 -2.11 -15.24 -28.40
N ALA A 91 -2.87 -16.11 -29.05
CA ALA A 91 -4.30 -15.92 -29.26
C ALA A 91 -5.09 -15.67 -27.96
N LYS A 92 -4.79 -16.40 -26.88
CA LYS A 92 -5.49 -16.21 -25.59
C LYS A 92 -5.13 -14.88 -24.93
N LEU A 93 -3.86 -14.47 -25.03
CA LEU A 93 -3.42 -13.18 -24.50
C LEU A 93 -4.05 -12.02 -25.27
N GLU A 94 -4.09 -12.12 -26.60
CA GLU A 94 -4.69 -11.08 -27.45
C GLU A 94 -6.20 -10.97 -27.24
N GLU A 95 -6.91 -12.09 -27.13
CA GLU A 95 -8.35 -12.10 -26.81
C GLU A 95 -8.62 -11.42 -25.47
N PHE A 96 -7.82 -11.75 -24.45
CA PHE A 96 -7.91 -11.11 -23.14
C PHE A 96 -7.63 -9.60 -23.22
N ASP A 97 -6.51 -9.19 -23.84
CA ASP A 97 -6.09 -7.79 -23.93
C ASP A 97 -7.10 -6.93 -24.72
N GLN A 98 -7.64 -7.47 -25.81
CA GLN A 98 -8.68 -6.82 -26.60
C GLN A 98 -9.99 -6.69 -25.81
N GLY A 99 -10.35 -7.73 -25.04
CA GLY A 99 -11.53 -7.77 -24.18
C GLY A 99 -11.46 -6.90 -22.91
N LEU A 100 -10.30 -6.30 -22.58
CA LEU A 100 -10.18 -5.41 -21.43
C LEU A 100 -11.00 -4.13 -21.59
N THR A 101 -11.96 -3.95 -20.68
CA THR A 101 -12.71 -2.70 -20.47
C THR A 101 -11.99 -1.80 -19.47
N ALA A 102 -12.37 -0.52 -19.40
CA ALA A 102 -11.77 0.44 -18.45
C ALA A 102 -11.89 0.01 -16.98
N GLU A 103 -12.94 -0.72 -16.61
CA GLU A 103 -13.11 -1.21 -15.24
C GLU A 103 -12.20 -2.42 -14.97
N ASN A 104 -12.13 -3.35 -15.93
CA ASN A 104 -11.23 -4.50 -15.87
C ASN A 104 -9.77 -4.06 -15.81
N GLU A 105 -9.38 -3.03 -16.56
CA GLU A 105 -8.03 -2.46 -16.48
C GLU A 105 -7.69 -1.97 -15.08
N LYS A 106 -8.61 -1.23 -14.43
CA LYS A 106 -8.40 -0.76 -13.06
C LYS A 106 -8.29 -1.92 -12.09
N GLN A 107 -9.16 -2.92 -12.20
CA GLN A 107 -9.11 -4.11 -11.35
C GLN A 107 -7.80 -4.86 -11.54
N LEU A 108 -7.34 -5.03 -12.79
CA LEU A 108 -6.06 -5.68 -13.08
C LEU A 108 -4.87 -4.88 -12.54
N VAL A 109 -4.89 -3.55 -12.63
CA VAL A 109 -3.85 -2.71 -12.01
C VAL A 109 -3.78 -2.96 -10.50
N GLN A 110 -4.93 -3.06 -9.84
CA GLN A 110 -5.01 -3.30 -8.41
C GLN A 110 -4.51 -4.70 -8.04
N GLU A 111 -4.90 -5.72 -8.80
CA GLU A 111 -4.45 -7.10 -8.65
C GLU A 111 -2.92 -7.19 -8.76
N LEU A 112 -2.35 -6.65 -9.83
CA LEU A 112 -0.91 -6.75 -10.09
C LEU A 112 -0.08 -5.89 -9.12
N ALA A 113 -0.62 -4.78 -8.61
CA ALA A 113 0.03 -3.95 -7.60
C ALA A 113 0.25 -4.70 -6.27
N ILE A 114 -0.57 -5.72 -5.97
CA ILE A 114 -0.47 -6.54 -4.76
C ILE A 114 0.73 -7.49 -4.84
N LEU A 115 1.01 -8.07 -6.01
CA LEU A 115 2.14 -9.00 -6.22
C LEU A 115 3.47 -8.35 -5.81
N GLY A 116 3.64 -7.09 -6.24
CA GLY A 116 4.66 -6.15 -5.76
C GLY A 116 6.09 -6.70 -5.72
N GLY A 117 6.95 -6.01 -4.97
CA GLY A 117 8.35 -6.39 -4.77
C GLY A 117 9.08 -5.27 -4.04
N ASN A 118 10.19 -5.58 -3.38
CA ASN A 118 10.96 -4.52 -2.68
C ASN A 118 11.78 -3.65 -3.65
N THR A 119 11.88 -4.06 -4.92
CA THR A 119 12.59 -3.37 -6.00
C THR A 119 11.76 -3.44 -7.29
N VAL A 120 11.98 -2.49 -8.21
CA VAL A 120 11.31 -2.46 -9.54
C VAL A 120 11.51 -3.78 -10.26
N LYS A 121 12.76 -4.28 -10.33
CA LYS A 121 13.10 -5.57 -10.91
C LYS A 121 12.29 -6.73 -10.34
N ALA A 122 12.19 -6.82 -9.01
CA ALA A 122 11.46 -7.89 -8.36
C ALA A 122 9.94 -7.79 -8.63
N ALA A 123 9.40 -6.58 -8.61
CA ALA A 123 7.99 -6.32 -8.88
C ALA A 123 7.62 -6.68 -10.32
N VAL A 124 8.35 -6.14 -11.29
CA VAL A 124 8.15 -6.44 -12.71
C VAL A 124 8.27 -7.94 -12.97
N LYS A 125 9.27 -8.61 -12.40
CA LYS A 125 9.42 -10.06 -12.55
C LYS A 125 8.20 -10.82 -12.02
N ARG A 126 7.69 -10.48 -10.84
CA ARG A 126 6.53 -11.16 -10.24
C ARG A 126 5.27 -10.95 -11.05
N ILE A 127 5.03 -9.71 -11.49
CA ILE A 127 3.91 -9.36 -12.36
C ILE A 127 3.98 -10.15 -13.67
N LEU A 128 5.14 -10.14 -14.35
CA LEU A 128 5.30 -10.83 -15.62
C LEU A 128 5.18 -12.36 -15.49
N CYS A 129 5.69 -12.96 -14.42
CA CYS A 129 5.52 -14.40 -14.16
C CYS A 129 4.07 -14.78 -13.85
N HIS A 130 3.27 -13.85 -13.30
CA HIS A 130 1.85 -14.07 -13.04
C HIS A 130 1.03 -14.04 -14.33
N VAL A 131 1.36 -13.12 -15.24
CA VAL A 131 0.57 -12.93 -16.47
C VAL A 131 1.07 -13.79 -17.64
N LEU A 132 2.37 -14.00 -17.79
CA LEU A 132 2.96 -14.62 -18.98
C LEU A 132 3.73 -15.90 -18.64
N GLY A 133 3.40 -16.98 -19.33
CA GLY A 133 4.24 -18.17 -19.41
C GLY A 133 5.52 -17.90 -20.21
N ASP A 134 6.61 -18.58 -19.86
CA ASP A 134 7.89 -18.44 -20.57
C ASP A 134 7.78 -18.91 -22.04
N GLU A 135 6.87 -19.84 -22.34
CA GLU A 135 6.54 -20.30 -23.69
C GLU A 135 5.99 -19.16 -24.56
N LEU A 136 5.20 -18.27 -23.97
CA LEU A 136 4.61 -17.13 -24.66
C LEU A 136 5.59 -15.96 -24.71
N ALA A 137 6.24 -15.67 -23.58
CA ALA A 137 7.15 -14.53 -23.43
C ALA A 137 8.31 -14.54 -24.46
N GLN A 138 8.76 -15.71 -24.92
CA GLN A 138 9.81 -15.79 -25.95
C GLN A 138 9.38 -15.21 -27.32
N HIS A 139 8.09 -15.14 -27.62
CA HIS A 139 7.54 -14.61 -28.87
C HIS A 139 7.42 -13.09 -28.87
N TYR A 140 7.52 -12.46 -27.71
CA TYR A 140 7.43 -11.01 -27.56
C TYR A 140 8.79 -10.34 -27.40
N SER A 141 8.84 -9.08 -27.81
CA SER A 141 9.83 -8.11 -27.36
C SER A 141 9.17 -6.75 -27.22
N TRP A 142 9.78 -5.84 -26.45
CA TRP A 142 9.17 -4.53 -26.20
C TRP A 142 8.76 -3.80 -27.50
N GLU A 143 9.67 -3.73 -28.48
CA GLU A 143 9.45 -3.01 -29.76
C GLU A 143 9.23 -3.95 -30.97
N GLY A 144 9.10 -5.27 -30.76
CA GLY A 144 8.91 -6.22 -31.87
C GLY A 144 10.15 -6.48 -32.73
N ARG A 145 11.34 -6.48 -32.13
CA ARG A 145 12.60 -6.70 -32.85
C ARG A 145 12.77 -8.18 -33.24
N LYS A 146 13.41 -8.43 -34.39
CA LYS A 146 13.74 -9.78 -34.91
C LYS A 146 12.51 -10.66 -35.22
N GLY A 147 11.45 -10.05 -35.77
CA GLY A 147 10.24 -10.77 -36.16
C GLY A 147 9.39 -11.25 -34.97
N LYS A 148 9.64 -10.69 -33.78
CA LYS A 148 8.83 -10.91 -32.59
C LYS A 148 7.68 -9.91 -32.55
N GLU A 149 6.64 -10.27 -31.81
CA GLU A 149 5.51 -9.37 -31.58
C GLU A 149 5.88 -8.23 -30.62
N LYS A 150 5.17 -7.12 -30.77
CA LYS A 150 5.35 -5.90 -30.00
C LYS A 150 4.57 -6.00 -28.70
N PHE A 151 5.28 -6.10 -27.58
CA PHE A 151 4.64 -6.08 -26.28
C PHE A 151 4.05 -4.70 -25.95
N LEU A 152 4.68 -3.62 -26.45
CA LEU A 152 4.22 -2.25 -26.23
C LEU A 152 2.81 -1.98 -26.80
N ASP A 153 2.41 -2.71 -27.84
CA ASP A 153 1.11 -2.51 -28.50
C ASP A 153 -0.06 -3.10 -27.67
N LEU A 154 0.24 -3.96 -26.69
CA LEU A 154 -0.75 -4.53 -25.78
C LEU A 154 -1.13 -3.52 -24.68
N LYS A 155 -2.41 -3.45 -24.31
CA LYS A 155 -2.87 -2.64 -23.17
C LYS A 155 -2.19 -3.08 -21.87
N LEU A 156 -1.85 -4.37 -21.77
CA LEU A 156 -1.11 -4.95 -20.66
C LEU A 156 0.21 -4.21 -20.35
N ALA A 157 0.91 -3.69 -21.37
CA ALA A 157 2.14 -2.92 -21.14
C ALA A 157 1.89 -1.68 -20.27
N GLY A 158 0.84 -0.92 -20.59
CA GLY A 158 0.43 0.24 -19.79
C GLY A 158 -0.10 -0.13 -18.41
N ILE A 159 -0.80 -1.27 -18.30
CA ILE A 159 -1.28 -1.80 -17.02
C ILE A 159 -0.12 -2.13 -16.09
N ILE A 160 0.93 -2.78 -16.58
CA ILE A 160 2.11 -3.13 -15.79
C ILE A 160 2.78 -1.88 -15.23
N LEU A 161 2.97 -0.84 -16.07
CA LEU A 161 3.53 0.44 -15.63
C LEU A 161 2.70 1.05 -14.49
N ARG A 162 1.38 1.19 -14.70
CA ARG A 162 0.45 1.73 -13.69
C ARG A 162 0.43 0.89 -12.41
N SER A 163 0.58 -0.43 -12.51
CA SER A 163 0.61 -1.35 -11.37
C SER A 163 1.83 -1.12 -10.49
N VAL A 164 3.00 -0.93 -11.11
CA VAL A 164 4.24 -0.65 -10.37
C VAL A 164 4.17 0.73 -9.70
N HIS A 165 3.66 1.74 -10.40
CA HIS A 165 3.45 3.09 -9.84
C HIS A 165 2.45 3.12 -8.68
N SER A 166 1.43 2.27 -8.74
CA SER A 166 0.43 2.14 -7.66
C SER A 166 1.01 1.48 -6.40
N HIS A 167 2.21 0.90 -6.48
CA HIS A 167 2.84 0.23 -5.34
C HIS A 167 3.50 1.25 -4.40
N ARG A 168 3.13 1.22 -3.12
CA ARG A 168 3.55 2.21 -2.09
C ARG A 168 5.06 2.50 -2.04
N LYS A 169 5.90 1.50 -2.30
CA LYS A 169 7.37 1.63 -2.24
C LYS A 169 8.02 1.99 -3.57
N LEU A 170 7.31 1.86 -4.68
CA LEU A 170 7.88 1.97 -6.03
C LEU A 170 7.24 3.12 -6.84
N SER A 171 6.39 3.94 -6.23
CA SER A 171 5.72 5.07 -6.87
C SER A 171 6.65 6.15 -7.44
N THR A 172 7.91 6.16 -7.04
CA THR A 172 8.93 7.11 -7.55
C THR A 172 9.77 6.52 -8.68
N ALA A 173 9.56 5.26 -9.06
CA ALA A 173 10.29 4.65 -10.17
C ALA A 173 9.91 5.34 -11.48
N THR A 174 10.86 5.52 -12.39
CA THR A 174 10.53 6.09 -13.70
C THR A 174 9.96 5.01 -14.63
N ASP A 175 9.15 5.41 -15.60
CA ASP A 175 8.69 4.49 -16.66
C ASP A 175 9.88 3.83 -17.35
N PHE A 176 10.95 4.59 -17.59
CA PHE A 176 12.19 4.08 -18.17
C PHE A 176 12.80 2.91 -17.37
N ASP A 177 12.84 3.01 -16.04
CA ASP A 177 13.38 1.95 -15.18
C ASP A 177 12.51 0.69 -15.24
N ILE A 178 11.18 0.87 -15.25
CA ILE A 178 10.23 -0.25 -15.34
C ILE A 178 10.35 -0.92 -16.70
N GLU A 179 10.33 -0.14 -17.79
CA GLU A 179 10.51 -0.62 -19.15
C GLU A 179 11.80 -1.41 -19.33
N LYS A 180 12.90 -0.91 -18.76
CA LYS A 180 14.21 -1.58 -18.82
C LYS A 180 14.13 -2.98 -18.22
N GLU A 181 13.48 -3.13 -17.06
CA GLU A 181 13.32 -4.43 -16.42
C GLU A 181 12.36 -5.35 -17.21
N VAL A 182 11.31 -4.81 -17.83
CA VAL A 182 10.43 -5.59 -18.73
C VAL A 182 11.20 -6.09 -19.95
N LYS A 183 11.95 -5.20 -20.61
CA LYS A 183 12.82 -5.52 -21.76
C LYS A 183 13.79 -6.64 -21.42
N GLU A 184 14.46 -6.52 -20.28
CA GLU A 184 15.45 -7.51 -19.83
C GLU A 184 14.80 -8.86 -19.49
N TRP A 185 13.62 -8.84 -18.85
CA TRP A 185 12.88 -10.06 -18.57
C TRP A 185 12.42 -10.75 -19.86
N LEU A 186 11.85 -10.04 -20.83
CA LEU A 186 11.47 -10.63 -22.13
C LEU A 186 12.68 -11.17 -22.91
N ARG A 187 13.82 -10.49 -22.85
CA ARG A 187 15.06 -10.92 -23.51
C ARG A 187 15.49 -12.32 -23.06
N HIS A 188 15.37 -12.60 -21.76
CA HIS A 188 15.78 -13.88 -21.18
C HIS A 188 14.72 -14.99 -21.26
N ALA A 189 13.54 -14.75 -21.82
CA ALA A 189 12.45 -15.74 -21.83
C ALA A 189 12.86 -17.09 -22.45
N LYS A 190 13.54 -17.05 -23.61
CA LYS A 190 14.02 -18.27 -24.29
C LYS A 190 15.01 -19.07 -23.43
N GLU A 191 15.90 -18.38 -22.73
CA GLU A 191 16.89 -18.99 -21.85
C GLU A 191 16.21 -19.61 -20.62
N ARG A 192 15.26 -18.89 -19.99
CA ARG A 192 14.47 -19.43 -18.87
C ARG A 192 13.70 -20.68 -19.26
N LEU A 193 13.07 -20.68 -20.44
CA LEU A 193 12.34 -21.83 -20.96
C LEU A 193 13.28 -23.05 -21.17
N HIS A 194 14.49 -22.81 -21.68
CA HIS A 194 15.49 -23.87 -21.84
C HIS A 194 15.91 -24.47 -20.50
N HIS A 195 16.24 -23.63 -19.51
CA HIS A 195 16.59 -24.07 -18.16
C HIS A 195 15.44 -24.80 -17.46
N ALA A 196 14.20 -24.38 -17.67
CA ALA A 196 13.02 -25.05 -17.13
C ALA A 196 12.88 -26.48 -17.69
N LYS A 197 13.08 -26.66 -19.01
CA LYS A 197 13.05 -27.98 -19.67
C LYS A 197 14.16 -28.91 -19.16
N GLN A 198 15.39 -28.40 -19.02
CA GLN A 198 16.52 -29.19 -18.47
C GLN A 198 16.28 -29.64 -17.01
N LYS A 199 15.65 -28.78 -16.20
CA LYS A 199 15.30 -29.14 -14.82
C LYS A 199 14.22 -30.20 -14.76
N ALA A 200 13.26 -30.19 -15.69
CA ALA A 200 12.21 -31.20 -15.76
C ALA A 200 12.77 -32.59 -16.13
N THR A 201 13.70 -32.67 -17.09
CA THR A 201 14.33 -33.94 -17.48
C THR A 201 15.20 -34.51 -16.36
N THR A 202 16.00 -33.67 -15.69
CA THR A 202 16.87 -34.11 -14.58
C THR A 202 16.09 -34.67 -13.38
N LYS A 203 14.86 -34.18 -13.13
CA LYS A 203 13.99 -34.67 -12.05
C LYS A 203 13.29 -35.99 -12.35
N GLN A 204 13.16 -36.39 -13.62
CA GLN A 204 12.56 -37.67 -14.00
C GLN A 204 13.56 -38.83 -14.00
N THR A 205 14.87 -38.53 -13.98
CA THR A 205 15.95 -39.53 -13.97
C THR A 205 16.50 -39.83 -12.56
N LYS A 206 15.92 -39.21 -11.52
CA LYS A 206 16.22 -39.44 -10.11
C LYS A 206 15.00 -40.01 -9.42
#